data_AF-A0A2A4WZF8-F1
#
_entry.id   AF-A0A2A4WZF8-F1
#
_cell.length_a   1.000
_cell.length_b   1.000
_cell.length_c   1.000
_cell.angle_alpha   90.00
_cell.angle_beta   90.00
_cell.angle_gamma   90.00
#
_symmetry.space_group_name_H-M   'P 1'
#
loop_
_entity.id
_entity.type
_entity.pdbx_description
1 polymer ?
#
loop_
_entity_poly.entity_id
_entity_poly.type
_entity_poly.pdbx_seq_one_letter_code
_entity_poly.pdbx_strand_id
1 'polypeptide(L)'
;MNIRKLTTTLTLLGLAVFSGSSFAGPPATVADVAWMTGNWAGNLGPNQLEENWIMGEAGSIAAMVRMTGDDATSMFEMITIEEVDGSLVLHIQQWDPGM
;
A
#
# COMPACT_ATOMS: atom_id res chain seq x y z
N MET A 1 40.61 33.20 -12.83
CA MET A 1 39.93 32.11 -12.08
C MET A 1 40.67 30.80 -12.37
N ASN A 2 41.26 30.17 -11.36
CA ASN A 2 42.20 29.04 -11.57
C ASN A 2 41.47 27.74 -11.89
N ILE A 3 41.77 27.14 -13.04
CA ILE A 3 41.19 25.90 -13.60
C ILE A 3 41.21 24.73 -12.59
N ARG A 4 42.20 24.68 -11.69
CA ARG A 4 42.30 23.66 -10.63
C ARG A 4 41.22 23.76 -9.55
N LYS A 5 40.62 24.93 -9.33
CA LYS A 5 39.47 25.09 -8.42
C LYS A 5 38.15 24.69 -9.08
N LEU A 6 38.08 24.73 -10.42
CA LEU A 6 36.88 24.38 -11.19
C LEU A 6 36.66 22.87 -11.23
N THR A 7 37.73 22.07 -11.29
CA THR A 7 37.64 20.61 -11.31
C THR A 7 37.27 20.00 -9.95
N THR A 8 37.64 20.61 -8.82
CA THR A 8 37.28 20.09 -7.49
C THR A 8 35.82 20.38 -7.12
N THR A 9 35.23 21.46 -7.63
CA THR A 9 33.82 21.81 -7.35
C THR A 9 32.83 20.96 -8.15
N LEU A 10 33.23 20.46 -9.33
CA LEU A 10 32.33 19.67 -10.18
C LEU A 10 32.12 18.24 -9.68
N THR A 11 33.07 17.68 -8.93
CA THR A 11 32.98 16.31 -8.39
C THR A 11 32.06 16.19 -7.18
N LEU A 12 31.87 17.24 -6.38
CA LEU A 12 30.95 17.20 -5.23
C LEU A 12 29.47 17.34 -5.63
N LEU A 13 29.17 17.92 -6.79
CA LEU A 13 27.78 18.09 -7.25
C LEU A 13 27.19 16.82 -7.87
N GLY A 14 28.03 15.87 -8.31
CA GLY A 14 27.58 14.61 -8.91
C GLY A 14 27.08 13.56 -7.91
N LEU A 15 27.46 13.66 -6.63
CA LEU A 15 27.13 12.64 -5.62
C LEU A 15 25.77 12.86 -4.94
N ALA A 16 25.16 14.05 -5.10
CA ALA A 16 23.88 14.38 -4.50
C ALA A 16 22.65 13.95 -5.33
N VAL A 17 22.85 13.44 -6.56
CA VAL A 17 21.74 13.16 -7.50
C VAL A 17 21.21 11.72 -7.40
N PHE A 18 21.84 10.85 -6.60
CA PHE A 18 21.43 9.45 -6.44
C PHE A 18 20.79 9.12 -5.08
N SER A 19 20.39 10.12 -4.30
CA SER A 19 19.52 9.91 -3.13
C SER A 19 18.07 9.68 -3.57
N GLY A 20 17.84 8.75 -4.50
CA GLY A 20 16.51 8.18 -4.66
C GLY A 20 16.16 7.47 -3.35
N SER A 21 15.06 7.85 -2.73
CA SER A 21 14.60 7.26 -1.47
C SER A 21 14.49 5.75 -1.61
N SER A 22 15.47 5.00 -1.09
CA SER A 22 15.49 3.53 -1.09
C SER A 22 14.40 2.87 -0.23
N PHE A 23 13.44 3.66 0.26
CA PHE A 23 12.30 3.24 1.08
C PHE A 23 10.96 3.32 0.34
N ALA A 24 10.93 3.88 -0.88
CA ALA A 24 9.70 3.86 -1.68
C ALA A 24 9.47 2.45 -2.25
N GLY A 25 8.22 1.99 -2.22
CA GLY A 25 7.82 0.77 -2.92
C GLY A 25 8.07 0.87 -4.44
N PRO A 26 7.97 -0.25 -5.18
CA PRO A 26 8.06 -0.20 -6.63
C PRO A 26 7.01 0.76 -7.21
N PRO A 27 7.28 1.38 -8.37
CA PRO A 27 6.29 2.20 -9.05
C PRO A 27 5.00 1.40 -9.29
N ALA A 28 3.88 1.93 -8.81
CA ALA A 28 2.58 1.25 -8.88
C ALA A 28 1.45 2.27 -8.75
N THR A 29 0.27 1.90 -9.28
CA THR A 29 -0.97 2.68 -9.27
C THR A 29 -2.13 1.80 -8.82
N VAL A 30 -3.26 2.40 -8.45
CA VAL A 30 -4.47 1.64 -8.09
C VAL A 30 -4.99 0.81 -9.28
N ALA A 31 -4.71 1.23 -10.51
CA ALA A 31 -5.04 0.45 -11.70
C ALA A 31 -4.34 -0.92 -11.73
N ASP A 32 -3.13 -1.02 -11.18
CA ASP A 32 -2.35 -2.27 -11.13
C ASP A 32 -2.97 -3.31 -10.16
N VAL A 33 -3.82 -2.85 -9.24
CA VAL A 33 -4.56 -3.69 -8.27
C VAL A 33 -6.07 -3.71 -8.53
N ALA A 34 -6.53 -3.22 -9.69
CA ALA A 34 -7.96 -3.20 -10.04
C ALA A 34 -8.62 -4.59 -10.08
N TRP A 35 -7.82 -5.65 -10.24
CA TRP A 35 -8.29 -7.04 -10.19
C TRP A 35 -8.83 -7.45 -8.81
N MET A 36 -8.51 -6.70 -7.76
CA MET A 36 -8.97 -6.98 -6.39
C MET A 36 -10.46 -6.67 -6.20
N THR A 37 -11.03 -5.76 -7.00
CA THR A 37 -12.45 -5.37 -6.89
C THR A 37 -13.38 -6.58 -6.99
N GLY A 38 -14.27 -6.71 -6.00
CA GLY A 38 -15.24 -7.80 -5.92
C GLY A 38 -15.38 -8.39 -4.53
N ASN A 39 -16.06 -9.53 -4.48
CA ASN A 39 -16.33 -10.28 -3.26
C ASN A 39 -15.48 -11.55 -3.23
N TRP A 40 -14.69 -11.69 -2.18
CA TRP A 40 -13.81 -12.83 -1.97
C TRP A 40 -14.15 -13.49 -0.65
N ALA A 41 -14.03 -14.81 -0.60
CA ALA A 41 -14.22 -15.58 0.61
C ALA A 41 -13.27 -16.78 0.57
N GLY A 42 -12.51 -16.98 1.64
CA GLY A 42 -11.61 -18.12 1.79
C GLY A 42 -11.65 -18.72 3.19
N ASN A 43 -11.43 -20.03 3.27
CA ASN A 43 -11.24 -20.72 4.55
C ASN A 43 -9.90 -20.32 5.17
N LEU A 44 -9.91 -20.01 6.47
CA LEU A 44 -8.74 -19.74 7.29
C LEU A 44 -8.77 -20.64 8.54
N GLY A 45 -8.28 -21.88 8.40
CA GLY A 45 -8.39 -22.89 9.44
C GLY A 45 -9.87 -23.24 9.71
N PRO A 46 -10.35 -23.17 10.98
CA PRO A 46 -11.77 -23.36 11.28
C PRO A 46 -12.65 -22.15 10.92
N ASN A 47 -12.04 -21.01 10.58
CA ASN A 47 -12.73 -19.76 10.29
C ASN A 47 -12.90 -19.55 8.78
N GLN A 48 -13.74 -18.59 8.43
CA GLN A 48 -13.86 -18.02 7.09
C GLN A 48 -13.42 -16.56 7.15
N LEU A 49 -12.64 -16.11 6.16
CA LEU A 49 -12.33 -14.70 5.93
C LEU A 49 -13.01 -14.26 4.64
N GLU A 50 -13.76 -13.16 4.73
CA GLU A 50 -14.49 -12.55 3.63
C GLU A 50 -13.98 -11.13 3.41
N GLU A 51 -13.80 -10.75 2.15
CA GLU A 51 -13.33 -9.42 1.76
C GLU A 51 -14.27 -8.86 0.69
N ASN A 52 -14.73 -7.63 0.87
CA ASN A 52 -15.49 -6.90 -0.13
C ASN A 52 -14.72 -5.64 -0.54
N TRP A 53 -14.08 -5.72 -1.71
CA TRP A 53 -13.30 -4.64 -2.29
C TRP A 53 -14.16 -3.80 -3.21
N ILE A 54 -14.23 -2.49 -2.96
CA ILE A 54 -14.89 -1.55 -3.87
C ILE A 54 -14.02 -1.30 -5.12
N MET A 55 -14.59 -0.64 -6.13
CA MET A 55 -13.82 -0.19 -7.28
C MET A 55 -12.81 0.87 -6.83
N GLY A 56 -11.60 0.82 -7.39
CA GLY A 56 -10.63 1.89 -7.19
C GLY A 56 -11.15 3.22 -7.76
N GLU A 57 -11.09 4.29 -6.97
CA GLU A 57 -11.51 5.63 -7.34
C GLU A 57 -10.61 6.68 -6.66
N ALA A 58 -10.31 7.76 -7.39
CA ALA A 58 -9.53 8.90 -6.90
C ALA A 58 -8.17 8.53 -6.28
N GLY A 59 -7.47 7.54 -6.85
CA GLY A 59 -6.16 7.10 -6.38
C GLY A 59 -6.21 6.20 -5.13
N SER A 60 -7.37 5.64 -4.81
CA SER A 60 -7.54 4.70 -3.69
C SER A 60 -8.43 3.52 -4.05
N ILE A 61 -8.25 2.37 -3.39
CA ILE A 61 -9.19 1.25 -3.33
C ILE A 61 -9.35 0.83 -1.87
N ALA A 62 -10.54 0.37 -1.47
CA ALA A 62 -10.80 -0.01 -0.08
C ALA A 62 -11.50 -1.37 0.01
N ALA A 63 -11.33 -2.03 1.15
CA ALA A 63 -12.08 -3.23 1.51
C ALA A 63 -12.62 -3.20 2.93
N MET A 64 -13.75 -3.87 3.06
CA MET A 64 -14.30 -4.31 4.32
C MET A 64 -14.04 -5.81 4.46
N VAL A 65 -13.34 -6.21 5.52
CA VAL A 65 -12.92 -7.60 5.79
C VAL A 65 -13.58 -8.13 7.06
N ARG A 66 -14.16 -9.33 6.98
CA ARG A 66 -14.86 -9.99 8.08
C ARG A 66 -14.28 -11.37 8.29
N MET A 67 -13.98 -11.71 9.54
CA MET A 67 -13.73 -13.10 9.91
C MET A 67 -14.92 -13.67 10.69
N THR A 68 -15.33 -14.89 10.34
CA THR A 68 -16.34 -15.65 11.07
C THR A 68 -15.80 -17.00 11.51
N GLY A 69 -16.19 -17.45 12.69
CA GLY A 69 -15.84 -18.74 13.28
C GLY A 69 -16.74 -19.02 14.48
N ASP A 70 -16.93 -20.29 14.83
CA ASP A 70 -17.81 -20.72 15.94
C ASP A 70 -19.21 -20.05 15.91
N ASP A 71 -19.82 -20.03 14.71
CA ASP A 71 -21.14 -19.42 14.42
C ASP A 71 -21.26 -17.91 14.73
N ALA A 72 -20.13 -17.19 14.86
CA ALA A 72 -20.11 -15.75 15.13
C ALA A 72 -19.09 -14.99 14.25
N THR A 73 -19.24 -13.67 14.17
CA THR A 73 -18.16 -12.79 13.70
C THR A 73 -17.11 -12.68 14.80
N SER A 74 -15.85 -12.93 14.46
CA SER A 74 -14.72 -12.85 15.39
C SER A 74 -13.86 -11.62 15.18
N MET A 75 -13.92 -10.99 14.00
CA MET A 75 -13.13 -9.81 13.66
C MET A 75 -13.78 -9.01 12.53
N PHE A 76 -13.57 -7.70 12.56
CA PHE A 76 -13.82 -6.77 11.46
C PHE A 76 -12.55 -5.97 11.14
N GLU A 77 -12.29 -5.71 9.85
CA GLU A 77 -11.14 -4.95 9.39
C GLU A 77 -11.52 -4.05 8.21
N MET A 78 -10.88 -2.89 8.13
CA MET A 78 -10.95 -1.97 7.01
C MET A 78 -9.56 -1.81 6.44
N ILE A 79 -9.49 -1.94 5.12
CA ILE A 79 -8.26 -1.77 4.36
C ILE A 79 -8.43 -0.61 3.40
N THR A 80 -7.42 0.26 3.27
CA THR A 80 -7.26 1.14 2.11
C THR A 80 -5.90 0.90 1.45
N ILE A 81 -5.85 0.97 0.13
CA ILE A 81 -4.62 1.02 -0.65
C ILE A 81 -4.65 2.34 -1.41
N GLU A 82 -3.64 3.19 -1.20
CA GLU A 82 -3.59 4.57 -1.69
C GLU A 82 -2.31 4.83 -2.48
N GLU A 83 -2.42 5.63 -3.54
CA GLU A 83 -1.27 6.13 -4.29
C GLU A 83 -0.52 7.19 -3.48
N VAL A 84 0.72 6.91 -3.12
CA VAL A 84 1.59 7.82 -2.34
C VAL A 84 2.99 7.82 -2.96
N ASP A 85 3.51 9.01 -3.27
CA ASP A 85 4.87 9.23 -3.79
C ASP A 85 5.25 8.34 -5.00
N GLY A 86 4.28 8.06 -5.88
CA GLY A 86 4.48 7.25 -7.09
C GLY A 86 4.48 5.73 -6.86
N SER A 87 4.05 5.28 -5.68
CA SER A 87 3.86 3.88 -5.32
C SER A 87 2.52 3.69 -4.59
N LEU A 88 2.30 2.52 -3.98
CA LEU A 88 1.11 2.20 -3.20
C LEU A 88 1.46 2.04 -1.72
N VAL A 89 0.57 2.52 -0.84
CA VAL A 89 0.62 2.30 0.61
C VAL A 89 -0.65 1.57 1.04
N LEU A 90 -0.47 0.50 1.82
CA LEU A 90 -1.54 -0.28 2.42
C LEU A 90 -1.76 0.16 3.87
N HIS A 91 -2.96 0.64 4.17
CA HIS A 91 -3.42 0.95 5.51
C HIS A 91 -4.41 -0.12 5.96
N ILE A 92 -4.22 -0.62 7.19
CA ILE A 92 -5.06 -1.66 7.77
C ILE A 92 -5.44 -1.23 9.17
N GLN A 93 -6.72 -1.37 9.49
CA GLN A 93 -7.20 -1.27 10.85
C GLN A 93 -8.18 -2.39 11.16
N GLN A 94 -7.96 -3.05 12.30
CA GLN A 94 -8.72 -4.20 12.76
C GLN A 94 -9.43 -3.88 14.08
N TRP A 95 -10.61 -4.46 14.27
CA TRP A 95 -11.45 -4.31 15.44
C TRP A 95 -12.09 -5.64 15.86
N ASP A 96 -12.44 -5.71 17.14
CA ASP A 96 -13.36 -6.71 17.65
C ASP A 96 -14.78 -6.41 17.15
N PRO A 97 -15.65 -7.43 17.01
CA PRO A 97 -17.04 -7.23 16.61
C PRO A 97 -17.78 -6.32 17.60
N GLY A 98 -18.56 -5.36 17.06
CA GLY A 98 -19.41 -4.47 17.85
C GLY A 98 -18.73 -3.22 18.41
N MET A 99 -17.48 -2.96 18.02
CA MET A 99 -16.70 -1.76 18.38
C MET A 99 -16.85 -0.62 17.37
#